data_AF-A0A6G1H1I1-F1
#
_entry.id   AF-A0A6G1H1I1-F1
#
_cell.length_a   1.000
_cell.length_b   1.000
_cell.length_c   1.000
_cell.angle_alpha   90.00
_cell.angle_beta   90.00
_cell.angle_gamma   90.00
#
_symmetry.space_group_name_H-M   'P 1'
#
loop_
_entity.id
_entity.type
_entity.pdbx_description
1 polymer ?
#
loop_
_entity_poly.entity_id
_entity_poly.type
_entity_poly.pdbx_seq_one_letter_code
_entity_poly.pdbx_strand_id
1 'polypeptide(L)'
;MVHLLFAVSFAVSIWVETSNASAVPSNHFTVLACHRLPGDHDWPSHAEWTRLNATVGGRLTAGVPLGQVCQTPDYDTDACDQVQEQWTQVPIYFQNPVNVMSPYRQNNSCNPFSLPNSTCILGNIASYAINITGAADAIAGVKFAMKKNIRLSVKNTGHDYIGLSAGRSSLGLWTHNLKSISFFNYSSSVYTGPAVRLGAGVQAIELYGSATEKNLRVTAGYCPTGGVVGGYVQTAGRGPLEGQYGLAADNTLEFEVVTTKGEHLVANPEQNSNLFWALNGGGGGTYAIVISQTTRAHADRPVAGGSLTFNKTDDDTFYSAIEAWQKHLLVFDDIAGWNCERASTTTASASTR
;
A
#
# COMPACT_ATOMS: atom_id res chain seq x y z
N MET A 1 33.23 -22.72 -58.75
CA MET A 1 31.88 -22.21 -58.48
C MET A 1 31.87 -21.71 -57.04
N VAL A 2 31.92 -20.39 -56.87
CA VAL A 2 31.97 -19.70 -55.58
C VAL A 2 30.54 -19.30 -55.22
N HIS A 3 30.01 -19.79 -54.10
CA HIS A 3 28.71 -19.34 -53.59
C HIS A 3 28.90 -18.06 -52.77
N LEU A 4 28.42 -16.94 -53.33
CA LEU A 4 28.28 -15.66 -52.66
C LEU A 4 27.14 -15.73 -51.64
N LEU A 5 27.46 -15.47 -50.37
CA LEU A 5 26.49 -15.10 -49.34
C LEU A 5 26.16 -13.60 -49.51
N PHE A 6 24.89 -13.29 -49.77
CA PHE A 6 24.38 -11.92 -49.71
C PHE A 6 24.16 -11.54 -48.24
N ALA A 7 24.96 -10.60 -47.74
CA ALA A 7 24.68 -9.89 -46.50
C ALA A 7 23.65 -8.79 -46.77
N VAL A 8 22.45 -8.92 -46.22
CA VAL A 8 21.43 -7.86 -46.22
C VAL A 8 21.75 -6.91 -45.05
N SER A 9 22.15 -5.69 -45.37
CA SER A 9 22.38 -4.63 -44.39
C SER A 9 21.05 -3.95 -44.08
N PHE A 10 20.58 -4.06 -42.83
CA PHE A 10 19.44 -3.27 -42.33
C PHE A 10 19.97 -1.92 -41.81
N ALA A 11 19.70 -0.84 -42.54
CA ALA A 11 19.88 0.51 -42.03
C ALA A 11 18.69 0.86 -41.12
N VAL A 12 18.93 0.98 -39.81
CA VAL A 12 17.97 1.54 -38.87
C VAL A 12 18.02 3.05 -39.00
N SER A 13 17.00 3.64 -39.63
CA SER A 13 16.81 5.09 -39.65
C SER A 13 16.22 5.54 -38.31
N ILE A 14 17.05 6.14 -37.45
CA ILE A 14 16.59 6.79 -36.23
C ILE A 14 16.00 8.15 -36.63
N TRP A 15 14.67 8.26 -36.62
CA TRP A 15 13.99 9.55 -36.69
C TRP A 15 14.11 10.21 -35.32
N VAL A 16 15.03 11.18 -35.20
CA VAL A 16 15.04 12.11 -34.07
C VAL A 16 13.99 13.18 -34.37
N GLU A 17 12.78 12.99 -33.85
CA GLU A 17 11.83 14.10 -33.74
C GLU A 17 12.42 15.11 -32.77
N THR A 18 12.87 16.24 -33.31
CA THR A 18 13.19 17.42 -32.51
C THR A 18 11.87 18.02 -32.05
N SER A 19 11.44 17.64 -30.85
CA SER A 19 10.34 18.31 -30.17
C SER A 19 10.75 19.76 -29.89
N ASN A 20 10.29 20.68 -30.74
CA ASN A 20 10.33 22.12 -30.48
C ASN A 20 9.44 22.42 -29.26
N ALA A 21 10.02 22.35 -28.06
CA ALA A 21 9.42 22.88 -26.86
C ALA A 21 9.30 24.40 -27.02
N SER A 22 8.13 24.86 -27.48
CA SER A 22 7.78 26.27 -27.43
C SER A 22 7.64 26.64 -25.95
N ALA A 23 8.54 27.47 -25.44
CA ALA A 23 8.44 28.01 -24.10
C ALA A 23 7.10 28.75 -23.96
N VAL A 24 6.20 28.18 -23.16
CA VAL A 24 4.98 28.85 -22.74
C VAL A 24 5.40 30.16 -22.05
N PRO A 25 4.79 31.31 -22.37
CA PRO A 25 5.11 32.56 -21.69
C PRO A 25 4.94 32.34 -20.19
N SER A 26 5.93 32.79 -19.42
CA SER A 26 5.91 32.79 -17.97
C SER A 26 4.77 33.67 -17.46
N ASN A 27 3.56 33.11 -17.43
CA ASN A 27 2.50 33.63 -16.59
C ASN A 27 3.08 33.73 -15.19
N HIS A 28 3.02 34.93 -14.64
CA HIS A 28 3.36 35.26 -13.26
C HIS A 28 3.19 34.03 -12.37
N PHE A 29 4.28 33.54 -11.78
CA PHE A 29 4.19 32.62 -10.67
C PHE A 29 3.36 33.34 -9.59
N THR A 30 2.05 33.09 -9.57
CA THR A 30 1.28 33.19 -8.34
C THR A 30 2.11 32.41 -7.34
N VAL A 31 2.64 33.10 -6.32
CA VAL A 31 3.37 32.47 -5.22
C VAL A 31 2.57 31.23 -4.86
N LEU A 32 3.13 30.05 -5.12
CA LEU A 32 2.48 28.80 -4.78
C LEU A 32 2.25 28.86 -3.27
N ALA A 33 1.01 29.08 -2.86
CA ALA A 33 0.68 29.26 -1.46
C ALA A 33 1.01 27.96 -0.73
N CYS A 34 2.02 27.98 0.15
CA CYS A 34 2.36 26.85 0.99
C CYS A 34 1.14 26.40 1.80
N HIS A 35 1.04 25.10 2.08
CA HIS A 35 0.03 24.59 3.00
C HIS A 35 0.21 25.18 4.40
N ARG A 36 -0.91 25.42 5.09
CA ARG A 36 -0.92 26.00 6.44
C ARG A 36 -0.41 24.99 7.47
N LEU A 37 0.32 25.49 8.46
CA LEU A 37 0.83 24.74 9.60
C LEU A 37 0.18 25.23 10.91
N PRO A 38 0.07 24.38 11.95
CA PRO A 38 -0.28 24.83 13.29
C PRO A 38 0.62 25.98 13.74
N GLY A 39 0.02 27.08 14.16
CA GLY A 39 0.70 28.32 14.53
C GLY A 39 0.61 29.43 13.48
N ASP A 40 0.30 29.09 12.22
CA ASP A 40 -0.02 30.10 11.21
C ASP A 40 -1.31 30.84 11.56
N HIS A 41 -1.38 32.14 11.24
CA HIS A 41 -2.57 32.96 11.46
C HIS A 41 -3.85 32.36 10.84
N ASP A 42 -3.72 31.72 9.67
CA ASP A 42 -4.83 31.13 8.93
C ASP A 42 -5.01 29.63 9.21
N TRP A 43 -4.31 29.06 10.21
CA TRP A 43 -4.60 27.71 10.67
C TRP A 43 -6.04 27.64 11.18
N PRO A 44 -6.82 26.58 10.88
CA PRO A 44 -8.21 26.56 11.29
C PRO A 44 -8.36 26.67 12.80
N SER A 45 -9.28 27.52 13.21
CA SER A 45 -9.62 27.72 14.62
C SER A 45 -10.20 26.44 15.23
N HIS A 46 -10.20 26.36 16.57
CA HIS A 46 -10.84 25.26 17.28
C HIS A 46 -12.30 25.05 16.82
N ALA A 47 -13.07 26.13 16.68
CA ALA A 47 -14.46 26.06 16.22
C ALA A 47 -14.60 25.48 14.79
N GLU A 48 -13.60 25.66 13.93
CA GLU A 48 -13.60 25.09 12.59
C GLU A 48 -13.32 23.59 12.59
N TRP A 49 -12.37 23.15 13.43
CA TRP A 49 -12.14 21.73 13.68
C TRP A 49 -13.36 21.06 14.32
N THR A 50 -14.03 21.73 15.27
CA THR A 50 -15.29 21.23 15.86
C THR A 50 -16.40 21.10 14.83
N ARG A 51 -16.54 22.06 13.89
CA ARG A 51 -17.51 21.96 12.79
C ARG A 51 -17.20 20.80 11.85
N LEU A 52 -15.93 20.59 11.51
CA LEU A 52 -15.53 19.42 10.73
C LEU A 52 -15.88 18.13 11.48
N ASN A 53 -15.55 18.05 12.77
CA ASN A 53 -15.86 16.89 13.60
C ASN A 53 -17.37 16.58 13.62
N ALA A 54 -18.22 17.60 13.77
CA ALA A 54 -19.67 17.44 13.69
C ALA A 54 -20.12 16.95 12.31
N THR A 55 -19.50 17.46 11.23
CA THR A 55 -19.80 17.05 9.84
C THR A 55 -19.48 15.57 9.60
N VAL A 56 -18.39 15.07 10.17
CA VAL A 56 -18.00 13.65 10.10
C VAL A 56 -18.53 12.83 11.28
N GLY A 57 -19.58 13.32 11.97
CA GLY A 57 -20.26 12.57 13.03
C GLY A 57 -19.37 12.14 14.20
N GLY A 58 -18.47 13.00 14.66
CA GLY A 58 -17.61 12.74 15.81
C GLY A 58 -16.33 11.95 15.51
N ARG A 59 -16.03 11.69 14.22
CA ARG A 59 -14.92 10.84 13.78
C ARG A 59 -13.59 11.56 13.54
N LEU A 60 -13.44 12.81 13.98
CA LEU A 60 -12.18 13.54 13.92
C LEU A 60 -11.40 13.34 15.23
N THR A 61 -10.16 12.87 15.12
CA THR A 61 -9.25 12.64 16.25
C THR A 61 -8.03 13.54 16.12
N ALA A 62 -7.61 14.19 17.22
CA ALA A 62 -6.35 14.92 17.27
C ALA A 62 -5.18 13.93 17.26
N GLY A 63 -4.11 14.29 16.56
CA GLY A 63 -2.90 13.47 16.53
C GLY A 63 -2.22 13.45 17.89
N VAL A 64 -1.84 12.26 18.35
CA VAL A 64 -1.12 12.03 19.61
C VAL A 64 0.00 11.02 19.28
N PRO A 65 1.29 11.36 19.45
CA PRO A 65 2.38 10.41 19.27
C PRO A 65 2.27 9.26 20.27
N LEU A 66 2.50 8.03 19.82
CA LEU A 66 2.47 6.86 20.73
C LEU A 66 3.44 7.00 21.90
N GLY A 67 4.65 7.55 21.67
CA GLY A 67 5.65 7.73 22.71
C GLY A 67 5.37 8.87 23.70
N GLN A 68 4.26 9.62 23.55
CA GLN A 68 3.96 10.77 24.42
C GLN A 68 3.81 10.37 25.89
N VAL A 69 3.25 9.18 26.15
CA VAL A 69 3.11 8.62 27.51
C VAL A 69 4.44 8.32 28.20
N CYS A 70 5.55 8.33 27.46
CA CYS A 70 6.90 8.20 28.01
C CYS A 70 7.56 9.55 28.30
N GLN A 71 6.82 10.67 28.20
CA GLN A 71 7.38 12.02 28.25
C GLN A 71 6.56 12.93 29.16
N THR A 72 7.23 13.77 29.96
CA THR A 72 6.57 14.78 30.81
C THR A 72 5.89 15.85 29.95
N PRO A 73 4.70 16.34 30.33
CA PRO A 73 3.99 16.08 31.59
C PRO A 73 3.13 14.82 31.63
N ASP A 74 2.96 14.13 30.49
CA ASP A 74 2.04 12.99 30.34
C ASP A 74 2.68 11.64 30.70
N TYR A 75 3.79 11.65 31.45
CA TYR A 75 4.53 10.44 31.79
C TYR A 75 3.68 9.49 32.64
N ASP A 76 3.46 8.29 32.11
CA ASP A 76 2.76 7.19 32.74
C ASP A 76 3.61 5.93 32.58
N THR A 77 4.04 5.34 33.70
CA THR A 77 4.96 4.19 33.71
C THR A 77 4.38 2.99 33.00
N ASP A 78 3.14 2.60 33.31
CA ASP A 78 2.52 1.38 32.76
C ASP A 78 2.23 1.57 31.26
N ALA A 79 1.73 2.73 30.87
CA ALA A 79 1.47 3.03 29.46
C ALA A 79 2.77 3.15 28.66
N CYS A 80 3.84 3.71 29.24
CA CYS A 80 5.14 3.78 28.61
C CYS A 80 5.74 2.40 28.39
N ASP A 81 5.73 1.53 29.41
CA ASP A 81 6.21 0.16 29.31
C ASP A 81 5.46 -0.62 28.22
N GLN A 82 4.13 -0.48 28.17
CA GLN A 82 3.31 -1.09 27.11
C GLN A 82 3.71 -0.60 25.71
N VAL A 83 3.90 0.71 25.53
CA VAL A 83 4.32 1.27 24.23
C VAL A 83 5.71 0.78 23.84
N GLN A 84 6.63 0.67 24.80
CA GLN A 84 7.98 0.16 24.56
C GLN A 84 7.97 -1.32 24.15
N GLU A 85 7.21 -2.17 24.82
CA GLU A 85 7.04 -3.59 24.47
C GLU A 85 6.44 -3.78 23.07
N GLN A 86 5.49 -2.92 22.70
CA GLN A 86 4.77 -3.00 21.43
C GLN A 86 5.45 -2.24 20.30
N TRP A 87 6.54 -1.50 20.54
CA TRP A 87 7.08 -0.56 19.56
C TRP A 87 7.51 -1.21 18.24
N THR A 88 7.96 -2.47 18.29
CA THR A 88 8.35 -3.27 17.12
C THR A 88 7.18 -4.06 16.52
N GLN A 89 6.02 -4.04 17.18
CA GLN A 89 4.81 -4.73 16.76
C GLN A 89 3.99 -3.87 15.81
N VAL A 90 3.46 -4.50 14.77
CA VAL A 90 2.68 -3.79 13.73
C VAL A 90 1.30 -3.29 14.22
N PRO A 91 0.55 -4.00 15.09
CA PRO A 91 -0.80 -3.60 15.52
C PRO A 91 -0.94 -2.20 16.10
N ILE A 92 -0.02 -1.76 16.96
CA ILE A 92 -0.08 -0.44 17.60
C ILE A 92 -0.11 0.71 16.58
N TYR A 93 0.42 0.50 15.36
CA TYR A 93 0.44 1.49 14.30
C TYR A 93 -0.81 1.46 13.42
N PHE A 94 -1.29 0.29 12.98
CA PHE A 94 -2.45 0.25 12.09
C PHE A 94 -3.77 0.53 12.82
N GLN A 95 -3.85 0.23 14.12
CA GLN A 95 -5.00 0.56 14.98
C GLN A 95 -5.03 2.03 15.40
N ASN A 96 -3.93 2.76 15.21
CA ASN A 96 -3.84 4.18 15.52
C ASN A 96 -4.07 5.03 14.25
N PRO A 97 -4.84 6.13 14.32
CA PRO A 97 -5.21 6.92 13.16
C PRO A 97 -4.08 7.76 12.54
N VAL A 98 -3.04 8.12 13.31
CA VAL A 98 -1.99 9.05 12.83
C VAL A 98 -0.58 8.45 12.85
N ASN A 99 -0.30 7.51 13.75
CA ASN A 99 1.04 6.96 13.93
C ASN A 99 1.39 5.96 12.83
N VAL A 100 2.68 5.87 12.49
CA VAL A 100 3.21 5.00 11.41
C VAL A 100 4.43 4.25 11.87
N MET A 101 4.66 3.06 11.31
CA MET A 101 5.74 2.16 11.76
C MET A 101 7.12 2.50 11.19
N SER A 102 7.19 3.29 10.11
CA SER A 102 8.47 3.65 9.48
C SER A 102 9.33 4.49 10.44
N PRO A 103 10.51 3.99 10.88
CA PRO A 103 11.41 4.74 11.75
C PRO A 103 11.91 6.02 11.07
N TYR A 104 12.12 5.97 9.75
CA TYR A 104 12.46 7.14 8.93
C TYR A 104 11.41 8.24 9.07
N ARG A 105 10.12 7.87 9.06
CA ARG A 105 9.04 8.85 9.20
C ARG A 105 8.89 9.33 10.64
N GLN A 106 9.00 8.44 11.63
CA GLN A 106 8.96 8.80 13.05
C GLN A 106 10.06 9.81 13.42
N ASN A 107 11.25 9.67 12.83
CA ASN A 107 12.36 10.62 12.93
C ASN A 107 12.67 11.05 14.38
N ASN A 108 12.60 10.11 15.33
CA ASN A 108 12.76 10.35 16.76
C ASN A 108 11.95 11.55 17.32
N SER A 109 10.83 11.92 16.67
CA SER A 109 10.06 13.12 17.05
C SER A 109 9.35 12.95 18.38
N CYS A 110 9.04 11.71 18.76
CA CYS A 110 8.61 11.33 20.10
C CYS A 110 8.89 9.83 20.31
N ASN A 111 10.14 9.53 20.67
CA ASN A 111 10.63 8.15 20.83
C ASN A 111 10.45 7.71 22.30
N PRO A 112 9.79 6.57 22.57
CA PRO A 112 9.53 6.10 23.94
C PRO A 112 10.78 5.64 24.70
N PHE A 113 11.91 5.42 24.00
CA PHE A 113 13.19 5.02 24.60
C PHE A 113 14.12 6.21 24.89
N SER A 114 13.71 7.43 24.56
CA SER A 114 14.46 8.63 24.92
C SER A 114 14.29 8.95 26.41
N LEU A 115 15.26 9.65 27.00
CA LEU A 115 15.20 10.05 28.41
C LEU A 115 13.88 10.79 28.71
N PRO A 116 13.27 10.59 29.89
CA PRO A 116 12.13 11.40 30.32
C PRO A 116 12.50 12.90 30.25
N ASN A 117 11.62 13.72 29.67
CA ASN A 117 11.83 15.14 29.31
C ASN A 117 12.56 15.39 27.98
N SER A 118 12.63 14.39 27.10
CA SER A 118 13.08 14.62 25.73
C SER A 118 12.00 15.35 24.92
N THR A 119 12.37 15.88 23.75
CA THR A 119 11.40 16.50 22.83
C THR A 119 10.39 15.46 22.38
N CYS A 120 9.12 15.66 22.71
CA CYS A 120 8.00 14.94 22.13
C CYS A 120 7.11 15.91 21.34
N ILE A 121 7.14 15.79 20.02
CA ILE A 121 6.33 16.55 19.10
C ILE A 121 5.70 15.60 18.09
N LEU A 122 4.60 16.03 17.44
CA LEU A 122 4.02 15.28 16.31
C LEU A 122 5.05 14.99 15.22
N GLY A 123 5.91 15.98 14.96
CA GLY A 123 6.91 15.95 13.90
C GLY A 123 6.26 15.73 12.53
N ASN A 124 6.18 14.47 12.15
CA ASN A 124 5.96 14.00 10.79
C ASN A 124 4.62 13.30 10.57
N ILE A 125 3.85 13.08 11.65
CA ILE A 125 2.50 12.53 11.60
C ILE A 125 1.45 13.63 11.44
N ALA A 126 0.21 13.23 11.13
CA ALA A 126 -0.90 14.15 10.92
C ALA A 126 -1.30 14.88 12.23
N SER A 127 -1.75 16.13 12.11
CA SER A 127 -2.26 16.91 13.23
C SER A 127 -3.66 16.48 13.66
N TYR A 128 -4.47 16.08 12.68
CA TYR A 128 -5.78 15.49 12.90
C TYR A 128 -5.97 14.34 11.92
N ALA A 129 -6.82 13.38 12.26
CA ALA A 129 -7.25 12.35 11.33
C ALA A 129 -8.76 12.13 11.42
N ILE A 130 -9.38 11.87 10.27
CA ILE A 130 -10.78 11.45 10.17
C ILE A 130 -10.77 9.92 10.03
N ASN A 131 -11.49 9.24 10.93
CA ASN A 131 -11.83 7.84 10.73
C ASN A 131 -12.90 7.73 9.63
N ILE A 132 -12.51 7.27 8.44
CA ILE A 132 -13.38 7.20 7.27
C ILE A 132 -14.28 5.97 7.37
N THR A 133 -15.60 6.18 7.43
CA THR A 133 -16.58 5.08 7.36
C THR A 133 -17.30 5.00 6.01
N GLY A 134 -17.05 5.95 5.11
CA GLY A 134 -17.55 5.94 3.74
C GLY A 134 -17.14 7.18 2.96
N ALA A 135 -17.62 7.28 1.71
CA ALA A 135 -17.27 8.37 0.80
C ALA A 135 -17.61 9.77 1.36
N ALA A 136 -18.70 9.92 2.13
CA ALA A 136 -19.11 11.21 2.69
C ALA A 136 -18.04 11.82 3.62
N ASP A 137 -17.39 11.00 4.46
CA ASP A 137 -16.32 11.46 5.35
C ASP A 137 -15.09 11.90 4.55
N ALA A 138 -14.72 11.14 3.52
CA ALA A 138 -13.61 11.47 2.63
C ALA A 138 -13.88 12.78 1.89
N ILE A 139 -15.10 12.96 1.35
CA ILE A 139 -15.54 14.19 0.68
C ILE A 139 -15.47 15.39 1.64
N ALA A 140 -15.94 15.23 2.88
CA ALA A 140 -15.88 16.28 3.89
C ALA A 140 -14.44 16.67 4.22
N GLY A 141 -13.55 15.69 4.43
CA GLY A 141 -12.13 15.90 4.67
C GLY A 141 -11.43 16.61 3.50
N VAL A 142 -11.67 16.16 2.27
CA VAL A 142 -11.12 16.77 1.05
C VAL A 142 -11.57 18.21 0.90
N LYS A 143 -12.88 18.48 1.01
CA LYS A 143 -13.43 19.84 0.90
C LYS A 143 -12.89 20.77 1.99
N PHE A 144 -12.76 20.28 3.22
CA PHE A 144 -12.20 21.05 4.31
C PHE A 144 -10.73 21.40 4.05
N ALA A 145 -9.91 20.40 3.71
CA ALA A 145 -8.49 20.60 3.45
C ALA A 145 -8.24 21.56 2.28
N MET A 146 -9.00 21.43 1.19
CA MET A 146 -8.95 22.35 0.06
C MET A 146 -9.35 23.78 0.48
N LYS A 147 -10.47 23.95 1.17
CA LYS A 147 -10.96 25.26 1.63
C LYS A 147 -9.99 25.95 2.59
N LYS A 148 -9.27 25.16 3.40
CA LYS A 148 -8.35 25.66 4.43
C LYS A 148 -6.88 25.62 4.04
N ASN A 149 -6.58 25.19 2.81
CA ASN A 149 -5.23 24.97 2.33
C ASN A 149 -4.37 24.14 3.31
N ILE A 150 -4.94 23.04 3.80
CA ILE A 150 -4.24 22.06 4.64
C ILE A 150 -3.81 20.88 3.79
N ARG A 151 -2.61 20.38 4.05
CA ARG A 151 -2.11 19.15 3.42
C ARG A 151 -3.01 17.96 3.79
N LEU A 152 -3.37 17.14 2.81
CA LEU A 152 -3.96 15.82 3.07
C LEU A 152 -2.87 14.75 3.18
N SER A 153 -3.10 13.76 4.03
CA SER A 153 -2.41 12.47 3.97
C SER A 153 -3.44 11.36 4.02
N VAL A 154 -3.19 10.23 3.34
CA VAL A 154 -4.09 9.07 3.38
C VAL A 154 -3.36 7.93 4.08
N LYS A 155 -3.96 7.40 5.15
CA LYS A 155 -3.40 6.30 5.92
C LYS A 155 -4.37 5.13 5.90
N ASN A 156 -3.89 3.99 5.40
CA ASN A 156 -4.52 2.70 5.66
C ASN A 156 -3.87 2.12 6.92
N THR A 157 -2.90 1.23 6.75
CA THR A 157 -2.22 0.53 7.86
C THR A 157 -0.99 1.27 8.40
N GLY A 158 -0.40 2.18 7.63
CA GLY A 158 0.86 2.83 8.00
C GLY A 158 2.13 2.03 7.69
N HIS A 159 2.01 0.98 6.85
CA HIS A 159 3.12 0.12 6.39
C HIS A 159 4.11 0.79 5.44
N ASP A 160 3.80 1.98 4.94
CA ASP A 160 4.63 2.63 3.92
C ASP A 160 6.05 2.91 4.44
N TYR A 161 7.05 2.27 3.81
CA TYR A 161 8.44 2.31 4.26
C TYR A 161 9.07 3.71 4.16
N ILE A 162 8.66 4.51 3.16
CA ILE A 162 9.22 5.84 2.91
C ILE A 162 8.35 6.97 3.49
N GLY A 163 7.25 6.64 4.15
CA GLY A 163 6.41 7.55 4.92
C GLY A 163 5.33 8.30 4.14
N LEU A 164 4.88 7.81 2.96
CA LEU A 164 3.81 8.42 2.15
C LEU A 164 2.47 8.50 2.87
N SER A 165 2.24 7.61 3.84
CA SER A 165 0.98 7.53 4.61
C SER A 165 0.90 8.50 5.80
N ALA A 166 1.86 9.41 5.94
CA ALA A 166 1.87 10.44 6.97
C ALA A 166 2.40 11.77 6.43
N GLY A 167 1.87 12.88 6.96
CA GLY A 167 2.34 14.22 6.62
C GLY A 167 2.37 15.11 7.84
N ARG A 168 3.49 15.84 8.01
CA ARG A 168 3.57 16.91 9.01
C ARG A 168 2.41 17.86 8.82
N SER A 169 1.70 18.15 9.91
CA SER A 169 0.64 19.16 9.93
C SER A 169 -0.53 18.88 8.97
N SER A 170 -0.69 17.63 8.55
CA SER A 170 -1.74 17.23 7.63
C SER A 170 -3.05 16.91 8.34
N LEU A 171 -4.13 16.90 7.56
CA LEU A 171 -5.36 16.19 7.88
C LEU A 171 -5.28 14.78 7.28
N GLY A 172 -5.18 13.78 8.15
CA GLY A 172 -5.16 12.37 7.80
C GLY A 172 -6.55 11.85 7.44
N LEU A 173 -6.66 11.11 6.36
CA LEU A 173 -7.84 10.31 6.03
C LEU A 173 -7.50 8.85 6.33
N TRP A 174 -8.04 8.34 7.44
CA TRP A 174 -7.75 7.01 7.94
C TRP A 174 -8.78 6.01 7.43
N THR A 175 -8.39 5.20 6.45
CA THR A 175 -9.29 4.27 5.73
C THR A 175 -9.33 2.86 6.34
N HIS A 176 -8.57 2.61 7.41
CA HIS A 176 -8.39 1.29 8.00
C HIS A 176 -9.69 0.59 8.41
N ASN A 177 -10.71 1.33 8.85
CA ASN A 177 -11.96 0.75 9.35
C ASN A 177 -12.98 0.42 8.25
N LEU A 178 -12.65 0.65 6.97
CA LEU A 178 -13.45 0.19 5.83
C LEU A 178 -13.20 -1.31 5.62
N LYS A 179 -13.85 -2.16 6.42
CA LYS A 179 -13.58 -3.61 6.51
C LYS A 179 -14.56 -4.51 5.75
N SER A 180 -15.41 -3.97 4.89
CA SER A 180 -16.40 -4.77 4.15
C SER A 180 -15.74 -5.78 3.20
N ILE A 181 -16.18 -7.04 3.22
CA ILE A 181 -15.76 -8.09 2.29
C ILE A 181 -17.02 -8.75 1.71
N SER A 182 -17.18 -8.73 0.39
CA SER A 182 -18.36 -9.30 -0.28
C SER A 182 -17.97 -10.06 -1.54
N PHE A 183 -18.23 -11.37 -1.55
CA PHE A 183 -17.99 -12.26 -2.70
C PHE A 183 -19.23 -12.36 -3.59
N PHE A 184 -19.04 -12.35 -4.89
CA PHE A 184 -20.10 -12.44 -5.89
C PHE A 184 -19.53 -12.90 -7.24
N ASN A 185 -20.41 -13.19 -8.21
CA ASN A 185 -19.98 -13.39 -9.59
C ASN A 185 -20.03 -12.05 -10.33
N TYR A 186 -18.87 -11.60 -10.78
CA TYR A 186 -18.72 -10.39 -11.59
C TYR A 186 -18.94 -10.73 -13.07
N SER A 187 -19.48 -9.77 -13.82
CA SER A 187 -19.63 -9.89 -15.28
C SER A 187 -19.44 -8.54 -15.95
N SER A 188 -18.48 -8.47 -16.86
CA SER A 188 -18.24 -7.36 -17.79
C SER A 188 -17.68 -7.90 -19.12
N SER A 189 -17.38 -7.00 -20.05
CA SER A 189 -16.68 -7.29 -21.31
C SER A 189 -15.32 -7.95 -21.13
N VAL A 190 -14.61 -7.67 -20.03
CA VAL A 190 -13.22 -8.11 -19.82
C VAL A 190 -13.08 -9.30 -18.86
N TYR A 191 -14.08 -9.56 -18.02
CA TYR A 191 -14.04 -10.65 -17.06
C TYR A 191 -15.44 -11.13 -16.67
N THR A 192 -15.63 -12.44 -16.63
CA THR A 192 -16.81 -13.05 -16.00
C THR A 192 -16.34 -14.20 -15.11
N GLY A 193 -16.70 -14.16 -13.83
CA GLY A 193 -16.26 -15.16 -12.85
C GLY A 193 -16.36 -14.67 -11.40
N PRO A 194 -15.89 -15.47 -10.44
CA PRO A 194 -15.89 -15.10 -9.04
C PRO A 194 -15.05 -13.84 -8.78
N ALA A 195 -15.56 -12.94 -7.97
CA ALA A 195 -14.89 -11.73 -7.56
C ALA A 195 -15.18 -11.43 -6.10
N VAL A 196 -14.40 -10.51 -5.54
CA VAL A 196 -14.63 -9.97 -4.21
C VAL A 196 -14.50 -8.46 -4.22
N ARG A 197 -15.44 -7.78 -3.56
CA ARG A 197 -15.36 -6.35 -3.26
C ARG A 197 -14.89 -6.16 -1.83
N LEU A 198 -13.84 -5.36 -1.69
CA LEU A 198 -13.08 -5.15 -0.47
C LEU A 198 -13.12 -3.67 -0.10
N GLY A 199 -13.48 -3.36 1.14
CA GLY A 199 -13.31 -2.02 1.68
C GLY A 199 -11.83 -1.67 1.78
N ALA A 200 -11.51 -0.37 1.69
CA ALA A 200 -10.12 0.10 1.61
C ALA A 200 -9.22 -0.36 2.78
N GLY A 201 -9.82 -0.66 3.93
CA GLY A 201 -9.14 -1.04 5.15
C GLY A 201 -8.86 -2.54 5.30
N VAL A 202 -9.37 -3.39 4.39
CA VAL A 202 -9.18 -4.84 4.46
C VAL A 202 -7.69 -5.19 4.36
N GLN A 203 -7.22 -5.98 5.33
CA GLN A 203 -5.87 -6.52 5.41
C GLN A 203 -5.81 -7.93 4.82
N ALA A 204 -4.61 -8.35 4.42
CA ALA A 204 -4.42 -9.64 3.78
C ALA A 204 -4.94 -10.82 4.63
N ILE A 205 -4.72 -10.80 5.95
CA ILE A 205 -5.21 -11.85 6.86
C ILE A 205 -6.74 -11.98 6.86
N GLU A 206 -7.46 -10.86 6.82
CA GLU A 206 -8.93 -10.83 6.79
C GLU A 206 -9.46 -11.37 5.47
N LEU A 207 -8.81 -10.99 4.36
CA LEU A 207 -9.15 -11.47 3.03
C LEU A 207 -8.89 -12.97 2.87
N TYR A 208 -7.71 -13.45 3.29
CA TYR A 208 -7.37 -14.86 3.17
C TYR A 208 -8.36 -15.74 3.94
N GLY A 209 -8.66 -15.40 5.20
CA GLY A 209 -9.66 -16.14 5.98
C GLY A 209 -11.02 -16.18 5.30
N SER A 210 -11.49 -15.02 4.82
CA SER A 210 -12.80 -14.91 4.16
C SER A 210 -12.86 -15.65 2.82
N ALA A 211 -11.76 -15.70 2.06
CA ALA A 211 -11.69 -16.39 0.78
C ALA A 211 -11.72 -17.91 0.96
N THR A 212 -10.97 -18.44 1.94
CA THR A 212 -10.95 -19.87 2.27
C THR A 212 -12.36 -20.38 2.62
N GLU A 213 -13.15 -19.62 3.38
CA GLU A 213 -14.55 -19.98 3.69
C GLU A 213 -15.46 -20.10 2.46
N LYS A 214 -15.06 -19.49 1.33
CA LYS A 214 -15.77 -19.56 0.04
C LYS A 214 -15.18 -20.58 -0.92
N ASN A 215 -14.17 -21.36 -0.52
CA ASN A 215 -13.37 -22.21 -1.42
C ASN A 215 -12.77 -21.40 -2.58
N LEU A 216 -12.37 -20.16 -2.29
CA LEU A 216 -11.73 -19.25 -3.22
C LEU A 216 -10.36 -18.83 -2.69
N ARG A 217 -9.51 -18.37 -3.59
CA ARG A 217 -8.24 -17.70 -3.29
C ARG A 217 -8.15 -16.39 -4.05
N VAL A 218 -7.55 -15.39 -3.42
CA VAL A 218 -7.46 -14.01 -3.94
C VAL A 218 -6.02 -13.53 -3.77
N THR A 219 -5.49 -12.82 -4.78
CA THR A 219 -4.14 -12.24 -4.73
C THR A 219 -4.04 -11.17 -3.64
N ALA A 220 -3.12 -11.35 -2.69
CA ALA A 220 -2.78 -10.35 -1.69
C ALA A 220 -1.31 -10.51 -1.25
N GLY A 221 -0.84 -9.64 -0.35
CA GLY A 221 0.56 -9.59 0.06
C GLY A 221 1.00 -10.75 0.98
N TYR A 222 2.32 -10.94 1.08
CA TYR A 222 2.92 -11.88 2.03
C TYR A 222 2.70 -11.48 3.50
N CYS A 223 2.79 -10.18 3.80
CA CYS A 223 2.61 -9.66 5.15
C CYS A 223 1.11 -9.64 5.52
N PRO A 224 0.66 -10.41 6.52
CA PRO A 224 -0.77 -10.56 6.83
C PRO A 224 -1.46 -9.24 7.23
N THR A 225 -0.69 -8.30 7.80
CA THR A 225 -1.18 -7.01 8.27
C THR A 225 -1.17 -5.91 7.20
N GLY A 226 -0.68 -6.19 5.99
CA GLY A 226 -0.69 -5.25 4.88
C GLY A 226 -2.13 -5.00 4.37
N GLY A 227 -2.47 -3.75 4.08
CA GLY A 227 -3.78 -3.39 3.54
C GLY A 227 -3.86 -3.65 2.05
N VAL A 228 -4.76 -4.54 1.63
CA VAL A 228 -4.83 -5.07 0.25
C VAL A 228 -5.19 -3.96 -0.75
N VAL A 229 -6.20 -3.16 -0.41
CA VAL A 229 -6.79 -2.12 -1.28
C VAL A 229 -6.01 -0.79 -1.25
N GLY A 230 -5.05 -0.68 -0.33
CA GLY A 230 -4.24 0.52 -0.14
C GLY A 230 -3.09 0.64 -1.13
N GLY A 231 -1.93 1.10 -0.63
CA GLY A 231 -0.72 1.22 -1.42
C GLY A 231 -0.28 -0.09 -2.08
N TYR A 232 -0.57 -1.25 -1.48
CA TYR A 232 -0.19 -2.57 -1.99
C TYR A 232 -0.62 -2.80 -3.45
N VAL A 233 -1.93 -2.81 -3.73
CA VAL A 233 -2.43 -2.99 -5.11
C VAL A 233 -2.05 -1.80 -5.98
N GLN A 234 -2.04 -0.60 -5.41
CA GLN A 234 -1.75 0.63 -6.16
C GLN A 234 -0.27 0.73 -6.57
N THR A 235 0.63 -0.08 -5.99
CA THR A 235 2.03 -0.27 -6.41
C THR A 235 2.24 -1.67 -6.99
N ALA A 236 1.27 -2.16 -7.76
CA ALA A 236 1.20 -3.48 -8.38
C ALA A 236 0.85 -4.64 -7.44
N GLY A 237 1.57 -4.80 -6.34
CA GLY A 237 1.25 -5.78 -5.29
C GLY A 237 1.71 -7.20 -5.61
N ARG A 238 2.84 -7.58 -5.02
CA ARG A 238 3.48 -8.91 -5.10
C ARG A 238 2.98 -9.84 -4.01
N GLY A 239 2.88 -11.13 -4.28
CA GLY A 239 2.34 -12.09 -3.31
C GLY A 239 2.59 -13.55 -3.66
N PRO A 240 2.19 -14.48 -2.79
CA PRO A 240 2.43 -15.92 -2.98
C PRO A 240 1.74 -16.50 -4.22
N LEU A 241 0.71 -15.83 -4.74
CA LEU A 241 -0.06 -16.30 -5.89
C LEU A 241 0.34 -15.64 -7.22
N GLU A 242 1.33 -14.75 -7.22
CA GLU A 242 1.62 -13.92 -8.40
C GLU A 242 2.12 -14.71 -9.61
N GLY A 243 2.87 -15.79 -9.39
CA GLY A 243 3.36 -16.65 -10.47
C GLY A 243 2.24 -17.36 -11.23
N GLN A 244 1.06 -17.50 -10.62
CA GLN A 244 -0.10 -18.18 -11.20
C GLN A 244 -1.15 -17.19 -11.74
N TYR A 245 -1.33 -16.05 -11.07
CA TYR A 245 -2.44 -15.12 -11.34
C TYR A 245 -2.02 -13.71 -11.73
N GLY A 246 -0.71 -13.43 -11.81
CA GLY A 246 -0.19 -12.09 -11.98
C GLY A 246 -0.22 -11.27 -10.69
N LEU A 247 0.18 -10.01 -10.79
CA LEU A 247 0.23 -9.09 -9.65
C LEU A 247 -1.20 -8.76 -9.17
N ALA A 248 -1.33 -8.22 -7.96
CA ALA A 248 -2.64 -7.83 -7.44
C ALA A 248 -3.34 -6.79 -8.33
N ALA A 249 -2.57 -5.89 -8.95
CA ALA A 249 -3.06 -4.95 -9.94
C ALA A 249 -3.67 -5.65 -11.18
N ASP A 250 -3.04 -6.72 -11.68
CA ASP A 250 -3.55 -7.47 -12.85
C ASP A 250 -4.91 -8.14 -12.57
N ASN A 251 -5.23 -8.36 -11.30
CA ASN A 251 -6.48 -8.95 -10.84
C ASN A 251 -7.57 -7.91 -10.56
N THR A 252 -7.25 -6.62 -10.54
CA THR A 252 -8.22 -5.58 -10.20
C THR A 252 -9.23 -5.39 -11.33
N LEU A 253 -10.49 -5.30 -10.94
CA LEU A 253 -11.62 -5.08 -11.85
C LEU A 253 -12.12 -3.64 -11.75
N GLU A 254 -12.25 -3.10 -10.52
CA GLU A 254 -12.79 -1.76 -10.29
C GLU A 254 -12.21 -1.12 -9.02
N PHE A 255 -12.23 0.21 -8.97
CA PHE A 255 -12.06 1.01 -7.76
C PHE A 255 -13.27 1.94 -7.54
N GLU A 256 -13.75 2.01 -6.31
CA GLU A 256 -14.65 3.07 -5.84
C GLU A 256 -13.81 4.13 -5.14
N VAL A 257 -13.91 5.40 -5.58
CA VAL A 257 -12.98 6.45 -5.16
C VAL A 257 -13.64 7.80 -4.92
N VAL A 258 -13.01 8.61 -4.07
CA VAL A 258 -13.30 10.03 -3.93
C VAL A 258 -12.14 10.84 -4.52
N THR A 259 -12.45 11.72 -5.48
CA THR A 259 -11.44 12.59 -6.12
C THR A 259 -11.10 13.79 -5.23
N THR A 260 -10.03 14.52 -5.57
CA THR A 260 -9.67 15.79 -4.91
C THR A 260 -10.69 16.91 -5.13
N LYS A 261 -11.60 16.75 -6.10
CA LYS A 261 -12.77 17.64 -6.29
C LYS A 261 -13.94 17.25 -5.39
N GLY A 262 -13.84 16.14 -4.66
CA GLY A 262 -14.91 15.60 -3.82
C GLY A 262 -15.99 14.86 -4.62
N GLU A 263 -15.67 14.36 -5.82
CA GLU A 263 -16.56 13.53 -6.63
C GLU A 263 -16.43 12.07 -6.19
N HIS A 264 -17.56 11.37 -6.09
CA HIS A 264 -17.60 9.94 -5.79
C HIS A 264 -17.75 9.16 -7.11
N LEU A 265 -16.71 8.44 -7.52
CA LEU A 265 -16.61 7.79 -8.83
C LEU A 265 -16.34 6.30 -8.70
N VAL A 266 -16.70 5.56 -9.74
CA VAL A 266 -16.18 4.22 -10.02
C VAL A 266 -15.20 4.33 -11.18
N ALA A 267 -14.04 3.70 -11.04
CA ALA A 267 -13.02 3.62 -12.07
C ALA A 267 -12.77 2.15 -12.44
N ASN A 268 -12.95 1.81 -13.71
CA ASN A 268 -12.73 0.49 -14.30
C ASN A 268 -12.26 0.64 -15.77
N PRO A 269 -11.96 -0.44 -16.51
CA PRO A 269 -11.47 -0.33 -17.88
C PRO A 269 -12.39 0.43 -18.86
N GLU A 270 -13.70 0.47 -18.59
CA GLU A 270 -14.70 1.09 -19.45
C GLU A 270 -15.16 2.49 -18.96
N GLN A 271 -15.02 2.80 -17.67
CA GLN A 271 -15.48 4.02 -17.02
C GLN A 271 -14.34 4.66 -16.21
N ASN A 272 -14.02 5.93 -16.47
CA ASN A 272 -12.86 6.62 -15.86
C ASN A 272 -11.55 5.82 -16.02
N SER A 273 -11.34 5.26 -17.21
CA SER A 273 -10.30 4.27 -17.49
C SER A 273 -8.86 4.79 -17.33
N ASN A 274 -8.64 6.09 -17.53
CA ASN A 274 -7.38 6.75 -17.22
C ASN A 274 -7.08 6.76 -15.71
N LEU A 275 -8.10 6.99 -14.87
CA LEU A 275 -7.96 6.94 -13.42
C LEU A 275 -7.77 5.49 -12.94
N PHE A 276 -8.51 4.55 -13.53
CA PHE A 276 -8.32 3.12 -13.27
C PHE A 276 -6.87 2.71 -13.57
N TRP A 277 -6.37 3.04 -14.76
CA TRP A 277 -4.99 2.75 -15.16
C TRP A 277 -3.96 3.34 -14.18
N ALA A 278 -4.16 4.58 -13.74
CA ALA A 278 -3.26 5.25 -12.80
C ALA A 278 -3.28 4.61 -11.40
N LEU A 279 -4.46 4.25 -10.90
CA LEU A 279 -4.62 3.58 -9.61
C LEU A 279 -4.08 2.14 -9.65
N ASN A 280 -4.07 1.50 -10.82
CA ASN A 280 -3.68 0.10 -10.98
C ASN A 280 -2.17 -0.09 -11.21
N GLY A 281 -1.33 0.44 -10.31
CA GLY A 281 0.13 0.30 -10.35
C GLY A 281 0.92 1.62 -10.33
N GLY A 282 0.26 2.77 -10.51
CA GLY A 282 0.91 4.08 -10.58
C GLY A 282 1.25 4.74 -9.24
N GLY A 283 1.01 4.06 -8.12
CA GLY A 283 1.32 4.52 -6.76
C GLY A 283 0.11 5.02 -5.97
N GLY A 284 0.05 4.62 -4.69
CA GLY A 284 -1.05 4.98 -3.81
C GLY A 284 -0.99 6.40 -3.26
N GLY A 285 -2.16 6.99 -2.96
CA GLY A 285 -2.28 8.27 -2.26
C GLY A 285 -2.11 9.52 -3.11
N THR A 286 -1.98 9.40 -4.44
CA THR A 286 -1.76 10.54 -5.35
C THR A 286 -2.97 10.87 -6.24
N TYR A 287 -3.67 9.86 -6.77
CA TYR A 287 -4.71 10.08 -7.78
C TYR A 287 -6.12 10.29 -7.20
N ALA A 288 -6.49 9.51 -6.18
CA ALA A 288 -7.77 9.60 -5.50
C ALA A 288 -7.73 8.89 -4.13
N ILE A 289 -8.75 9.12 -3.30
CA ILE A 289 -8.97 8.39 -2.06
C ILE A 289 -9.78 7.13 -2.41
N VAL A 290 -9.16 5.95 -2.29
CA VAL A 290 -9.86 4.67 -2.54
C VAL A 290 -10.76 4.33 -1.35
N ILE A 291 -12.02 4.01 -1.63
CA ILE A 291 -13.04 3.57 -0.67
C ILE A 291 -13.21 2.06 -0.72
N SER A 292 -13.26 1.48 -1.92
CA SER A 292 -13.29 0.03 -2.11
C SER A 292 -12.62 -0.38 -3.43
N GLN A 293 -12.30 -1.66 -3.55
CA GLN A 293 -11.78 -2.30 -4.77
C GLN A 293 -12.55 -3.58 -5.03
N THR A 294 -12.87 -3.85 -6.29
CA THR A 294 -13.32 -5.16 -6.77
C THR A 294 -12.14 -5.88 -7.43
N THR A 295 -11.86 -7.12 -7.03
CA THR A 295 -10.77 -7.93 -7.59
C THR A 295 -11.24 -9.35 -7.91
N ARG A 296 -10.57 -10.00 -8.86
CA ARG A 296 -10.83 -11.38 -9.24
C ARG A 296 -10.59 -12.32 -8.07
N ALA A 297 -11.46 -13.31 -7.93
CA ALA A 297 -11.27 -14.44 -7.03
C ALA A 297 -11.16 -15.71 -7.87
N HIS A 298 -10.34 -16.63 -7.42
CA HIS A 298 -10.02 -17.85 -8.15
C HIS A 298 -10.45 -19.07 -7.34
N ALA A 299 -10.82 -20.16 -8.02
CA ALA A 299 -11.12 -21.41 -7.33
C ALA A 299 -9.91 -21.85 -6.49
N ASP A 300 -10.15 -22.21 -5.24
CA ASP A 300 -9.11 -22.74 -4.37
C ASP A 300 -8.72 -24.16 -4.80
N ARG A 301 -7.45 -24.52 -4.57
CA ARG A 301 -6.87 -25.82 -4.92
C ARG A 301 -5.79 -26.19 -3.91
N PRO A 302 -5.49 -27.48 -3.70
CA PRO A 302 -4.35 -27.90 -2.90
C PRO A 302 -3.07 -27.19 -3.35
N VAL A 303 -2.32 -26.65 -2.38
CA VAL A 303 -1.05 -25.97 -2.61
C VAL A 303 0.06 -26.84 -2.01
N ALA A 304 1.04 -27.22 -2.84
CA ALA A 304 2.27 -27.82 -2.35
C ALA A 304 3.21 -26.71 -1.87
N GLY A 305 3.87 -26.93 -0.73
CA GLY A 305 4.86 -26.03 -0.17
C GLY A 305 6.12 -26.79 0.21
N GLY A 306 7.27 -26.15 0.09
CA GLY A 306 8.57 -26.69 0.48
C GLY A 306 9.48 -25.58 0.99
N SER A 307 10.46 -25.95 1.81
CA SER A 307 11.53 -25.05 2.26
C SER A 307 12.86 -25.64 1.84
N LEU A 308 13.69 -24.85 1.16
CA LEU A 308 15.06 -25.20 0.85
C LEU A 308 16.01 -24.35 1.70
N THR A 309 16.82 -25.01 2.51
CA THR A 309 17.85 -24.36 3.33
C THR A 309 19.17 -25.07 3.09
N PHE A 310 20.22 -24.32 2.79
CA PHE A 310 21.59 -24.82 2.73
C PHE A 310 22.52 -23.86 3.47
N ASN A 311 23.51 -24.42 4.17
CA ASN A 311 24.46 -23.66 4.96
C ASN A 311 25.68 -23.28 4.13
N LYS A 312 26.32 -22.17 4.48
CA LYS A 312 27.62 -21.78 3.90
C LYS A 312 28.72 -22.66 4.49
N THR A 313 29.29 -23.55 3.67
CA THR A 313 30.49 -24.34 4.01
C THR A 313 31.76 -23.60 3.63
N ASP A 314 31.77 -23.02 2.44
CA ASP A 314 32.81 -22.19 1.84
C ASP A 314 32.16 -21.21 0.85
N ASP A 315 32.87 -20.14 0.51
CA ASP A 315 32.35 -19.06 -0.33
C ASP A 315 32.04 -19.55 -1.75
N ASP A 316 32.95 -20.28 -2.38
CA ASP A 316 32.84 -20.69 -3.78
C ASP A 316 31.65 -21.63 -4.00
N THR A 317 31.49 -22.65 -3.14
CA THR A 317 30.37 -23.59 -3.20
C THR A 317 29.05 -22.89 -2.90
N PHE A 318 29.02 -22.00 -1.90
CA PHE A 318 27.81 -21.27 -1.55
C PHE A 318 27.33 -20.37 -2.69
N TYR A 319 28.22 -19.57 -3.28
CA TYR A 319 27.84 -18.69 -4.39
C TYR A 319 27.54 -19.48 -5.68
N SER A 320 28.21 -20.61 -5.93
CA SER A 320 27.85 -21.51 -7.02
C SER A 320 26.44 -22.07 -6.86
N ALA A 321 26.04 -22.43 -5.63
CA ALA A 321 24.67 -22.89 -5.33
C ALA A 321 23.63 -21.77 -5.53
N ILE A 322 23.94 -20.54 -5.12
CA ILE A 322 23.08 -19.37 -5.36
C ILE A 322 22.94 -19.07 -6.86
N GLU A 323 24.04 -19.13 -7.61
CA GLU A 323 24.02 -18.95 -9.07
C GLU A 323 23.19 -20.04 -9.76
N ALA A 324 23.38 -21.31 -9.37
CA ALA A 324 22.58 -22.42 -9.87
C ALA A 324 21.10 -22.20 -9.57
N TRP A 325 20.75 -21.83 -8.33
CA TRP A 325 19.38 -21.51 -7.94
C TRP A 325 18.78 -20.43 -8.84
N GLN A 326 19.47 -19.29 -9.02
CA GLN A 326 18.98 -18.19 -9.85
C GLN A 326 18.79 -18.58 -11.32
N LYS A 327 19.70 -19.38 -11.89
CA LYS A 327 19.60 -19.87 -13.28
C LYS A 327 18.41 -20.80 -13.50
N HIS A 328 18.00 -21.54 -12.46
CA HIS A 328 16.94 -22.54 -12.56
C HIS A 328 15.57 -22.07 -12.03
N LEU A 329 15.47 -20.85 -11.49
CA LEU A 329 14.22 -20.29 -10.93
C LEU A 329 13.03 -20.33 -11.90
N LEU A 330 13.27 -20.13 -13.20
CA LEU A 330 12.22 -20.05 -14.22
C LEU A 330 11.82 -21.41 -14.82
N VAL A 331 12.58 -22.46 -14.53
CA VAL A 331 12.40 -23.84 -15.05
C VAL A 331 12.36 -24.83 -13.90
N PHE A 332 12.00 -24.36 -12.72
CA PHE A 332 12.10 -25.13 -11.49
C PHE A 332 11.11 -26.31 -11.48
N ASP A 333 9.98 -26.12 -12.16
CA ASP A 333 8.97 -27.12 -12.47
C ASP A 333 9.41 -28.14 -13.54
N ASP A 334 10.46 -27.85 -14.32
CA ASP A 334 11.06 -28.81 -15.26
C ASP A 334 12.08 -29.75 -14.58
N ILE A 335 12.46 -29.48 -13.32
CA ILE A 335 13.38 -30.34 -12.58
C ILE A 335 12.62 -31.59 -12.10
N ALA A 336 13.07 -32.77 -12.55
CA ALA A 336 12.47 -34.05 -12.17
C ALA A 336 12.43 -34.22 -10.63
N GLY A 337 11.23 -34.51 -10.11
CA GLY A 337 10.97 -34.64 -8.67
C GLY A 337 10.61 -33.33 -7.95
N TRP A 338 10.67 -32.19 -8.65
CA TRP A 338 10.22 -30.88 -8.17
C TRP A 338 8.95 -30.39 -8.87
N ASN A 339 8.52 -31.09 -9.92
CA ASN A 339 7.18 -30.95 -10.44
C ASN A 339 6.16 -31.40 -9.39
N CYS A 340 5.01 -30.72 -9.33
CA CYS A 340 3.92 -31.08 -8.42
C CYS A 340 3.19 -32.35 -8.92
N GLU A 341 3.93 -33.42 -9.21
CA GLU A 341 3.40 -34.73 -9.56
C GLU A 341 2.96 -35.45 -8.28
N ARG A 342 1.77 -35.07 -7.80
CA ARG A 342 1.00 -35.79 -6.78
C ARG A 342 1.70 -35.83 -5.40
N ALA A 343 0.99 -35.38 -4.36
CA ALA A 343 1.45 -35.45 -2.98
C ALA A 343 2.00 -36.85 -2.64
N SER A 344 3.32 -36.97 -2.62
CA SER A 344 4.05 -38.07 -2.01
C SER A 344 5.05 -37.43 -1.08
N THR A 345 4.93 -37.76 0.21
CA THR A 345 5.89 -37.41 1.24
C THR A 345 7.22 -38.08 0.93
N THR A 346 8.14 -37.35 0.29
CA THR A 346 9.54 -37.75 0.16
C THR A 346 10.37 -37.03 1.20
N THR A 347 10.64 -37.71 2.32
CA THR A 347 11.79 -37.41 3.17
C THR A 347 13.05 -37.84 2.42
N ALA A 348 13.77 -36.90 1.82
CA ALA A 348 15.09 -37.15 1.30
C ALA A 348 16.10 -37.11 2.46
N SER A 349 16.47 -38.28 2.99
CA SER A 349 17.68 -38.42 3.79
C SER A 349 18.88 -38.51 2.85
N ALA A 350 19.75 -37.51 2.84
CA ALA A 350 21.04 -37.60 2.17
C ALA A 350 21.91 -38.63 2.92
N SER A 351 22.00 -39.83 2.38
CA SER A 351 22.96 -40.86 2.79
C SER A 351 24.26 -40.63 2.03
N THR A 352 25.29 -40.15 2.72
CA THR A 352 26.67 -40.16 2.24
C THR A 352 27.17 -41.57 1.99
N ARG A 353 27.64 -41.85 0.77
CA ARG A 353 28.72 -42.82 0.50
C ARG A 353 29.67 -42.25 -0.53
#